data_AF-A0A8X6UBS4-F1
#
_entry.id   AF-A0A8X6UBS4-F1
#
_cell.length_a   1.000
_cell.length_b   1.000
_cell.length_c   1.000
_cell.angle_alpha   90.00
_cell.angle_beta   90.00
_cell.angle_gamma   90.00
#
_symmetry.space_group_name_H-M   'P 1'
#
loop_
_entity.id
_entity.type
_entity.pdbx_description
1 polymer ?
#
loop_
_entity_poly.entity_id
_entity_poly.type
_entity_poly.pdbx_seq_one_letter_code
_entity_poly.pdbx_strand_id
1 'polypeptide(L)'
;MGNIRGSSAYCRTAMNELIAFIKCVGPPTLFINLICNDLNWLGMRKALLIADKRPDVDPASICIDEAQQLIEIETHTCVALPHKPICQTKIIEENSTDFLQNGGRFCELKRAAHEKWVNNYYLEILQFWDGNMDIQPCRFNEALAHYVTKYISKVESENLNDGVIQAINRIRQEESDIQQKLFKICMRLLKELQVSACKYVYRLFHPPLRSGSRKCIFLNAQLPDQR
;
A
#
# COMPACT_ATOMS: atom_id res chain seq x y z
N MET A 1 22.18 1.35 18.75
CA MET A 1 20.71 1.17 18.74
C MET A 1 20.35 0.38 17.50
N GLY A 2 19.90 -0.87 17.68
CA GLY A 2 19.58 -1.76 16.55
C GLY A 2 18.43 -1.21 15.71
N ASN A 3 18.42 -1.56 14.42
CA ASN A 3 17.39 -1.22 13.44
C ASN A 3 15.99 -1.61 13.93
N ILE A 4 15.30 -0.68 14.61
CA ILE A 4 13.90 -0.85 14.98
C ILE A 4 13.10 -0.89 13.67
N ARG A 5 12.51 -2.05 13.36
CA ARG A 5 11.67 -2.23 12.17
C ARG A 5 10.53 -1.20 12.19
N GLY A 6 10.28 -0.58 11.04
CA GLY A 6 9.29 0.50 10.91
C GLY A 6 9.78 1.89 11.32
N SER A 7 11.00 2.05 11.86
CA SER A 7 11.57 3.39 12.07
C SER A 7 11.99 4.05 10.75
N SER A 8 12.03 5.39 10.71
CA SER A 8 12.52 6.13 9.54
C SER A 8 13.95 5.76 9.14
N ALA A 9 14.81 5.44 10.12
CA ALA A 9 16.15 4.93 9.88
C ALA A 9 16.10 3.55 9.19
N TYR A 10 15.31 2.61 9.70
CA TYR A 10 15.12 1.29 9.09
C TYR A 10 14.56 1.40 7.66
N CYS A 11 13.52 2.21 7.45
CA CYS A 11 12.92 2.39 6.12
C CYS A 11 13.91 2.99 5.11
N ARG A 12 14.75 3.94 5.54
CA ARG A 12 15.83 4.49 4.70
C ARG A 12 16.88 3.42 4.34
N THR A 13 17.30 2.61 5.31
CA THR A 13 18.25 1.51 5.04
C THR A 13 17.66 0.50 4.07
N ALA A 14 16.42 0.05 4.29
CA ALA A 14 15.73 -0.88 3.41
C ALA A 14 15.54 -0.31 1.99
N MET A 15 15.22 0.98 1.86
CA MET A 15 15.11 1.66 0.56
C MET A 15 16.46 1.68 -0.17
N ASN A 16 17.56 1.99 0.52
CA ASN A 16 18.90 2.00 -0.07
C ASN A 16 19.34 0.59 -0.50
N GLU A 17 19.04 -0.43 0.30
CA GLU A 17 19.28 -1.83 -0.07
C GLU A 17 18.48 -2.21 -1.32
N LEU A 18 17.20 -1.86 -1.39
CA LEU A 18 16.35 -2.12 -2.56
C LEU A 18 16.90 -1.44 -3.82
N ILE A 19 17.37 -0.20 -3.73
CA ILE A 19 18.02 0.49 -4.86
C ILE A 19 19.28 -0.26 -5.30
N ALA A 20 20.11 -0.70 -4.37
CA ALA A 20 21.31 -1.48 -4.68
C ALA A 20 20.97 -2.82 -5.35
N PHE A 21 19.93 -3.51 -4.87
CA PHE A 21 19.40 -4.72 -5.48
C PHE A 21 18.97 -4.51 -6.93
N ILE A 22 18.14 -3.49 -7.18
CA ILE A 22 17.66 -3.18 -8.53
C ILE A 22 18.85 -2.84 -9.45
N LYS A 23 19.84 -2.06 -8.95
CA LYS A 23 21.06 -1.73 -9.70
C LYS A 23 21.88 -2.97 -10.07
N CYS A 24 21.93 -3.99 -9.21
CA CYS A 24 22.65 -5.23 -9.49
C CYS A 24 21.96 -6.11 -10.54
N VAL A 25 20.62 -6.12 -10.59
CA VAL A 25 19.84 -6.92 -11.54
C VAL A 25 19.72 -6.22 -12.90
N GLY A 26 19.81 -4.89 -12.91
CA GLY A 26 19.58 -4.05 -14.09
C GLY A 26 18.20 -3.39 -14.04
N PRO A 27 18.01 -2.25 -14.74
CA PRO A 27 16.77 -1.50 -14.68
C PRO A 27 15.64 -2.31 -15.31
N PRO A 28 14.55 -2.62 -14.57
CA PRO A 28 13.39 -3.26 -15.17
C PRO A 28 12.72 -2.31 -16.17
N THR A 29 12.19 -2.86 -17.26
CA THR A 29 11.51 -2.08 -18.30
C THR A 29 10.08 -1.73 -17.92
N LEU A 30 9.39 -2.64 -17.21
CA LEU A 30 8.04 -2.46 -16.71
C LEU A 30 7.96 -2.81 -15.24
N PHE A 31 7.12 -2.07 -14.54
CA PHE A 31 6.64 -2.40 -13.22
C PHE A 31 5.13 -2.60 -13.25
N ILE A 32 4.68 -3.66 -12.59
CA ILE A 32 3.28 -4.05 -12.54
C ILE A 32 2.91 -4.23 -11.07
N ASN A 33 1.92 -3.48 -10.63
CA ASN A 33 1.25 -3.75 -9.37
C ASN A 33 -0.08 -4.46 -9.63
N LEU A 34 -0.25 -5.63 -9.03
CA LEU A 34 -1.50 -6.40 -9.07
C LEU A 34 -2.14 -6.31 -7.69
N ILE A 35 -3.29 -5.64 -7.61
CA ILE A 35 -4.02 -5.50 -6.36
C ILE A 35 -4.95 -6.69 -6.21
N CYS A 36 -4.91 -7.28 -5.02
CA CYS A 36 -5.80 -8.36 -4.63
C CYS A 36 -7.26 -8.02 -4.92
N ASN A 37 -7.97 -8.88 -5.66
CA ASN A 37 -9.42 -8.80 -5.79
C ASN A 37 -10.09 -9.52 -4.60
N ASP A 38 -9.86 -8.99 -3.41
CA ASP A 38 -10.40 -9.48 -2.15
C ASP A 38 -11.93 -9.42 -2.10
N LEU A 39 -12.56 -8.52 -2.85
CA LEU A 39 -14.01 -8.46 -3.03
C LEU A 39 -14.60 -9.72 -3.64
N ASN A 40 -13.86 -10.47 -4.47
CA ASN A 40 -14.33 -11.75 -5.02
C ASN A 40 -14.03 -12.95 -4.12
N TRP A 41 -13.38 -12.76 -2.96
CA TRP A 41 -13.09 -13.86 -2.05
C TRP A 41 -14.30 -14.16 -1.16
N LEU A 42 -14.85 -15.37 -1.27
CA LEU A 42 -15.99 -15.80 -0.45
C LEU A 42 -15.73 -15.67 1.05
N GLY A 43 -14.50 -15.94 1.50
CA GLY A 43 -14.10 -15.74 2.89
C GLY A 43 -14.16 -14.27 3.34
N MET A 44 -13.75 -13.34 2.47
CA MET A 44 -13.83 -11.91 2.75
C MET A 44 -15.30 -11.45 2.81
N ARG A 45 -16.10 -11.83 1.81
CA ARG A 45 -17.54 -11.54 1.77
C ARG A 45 -18.26 -12.07 3.01
N LYS A 46 -17.95 -13.29 3.45
CA LYS A 46 -18.49 -13.86 4.67
C LYS A 46 -18.13 -13.03 5.91
N ALA A 47 -16.88 -12.59 6.01
CA ALA A 47 -16.43 -11.76 7.12
C ALA A 47 -17.16 -10.41 7.15
N LEU A 48 -17.33 -9.76 5.98
CA LEU A 48 -18.09 -8.51 5.85
C LEU A 48 -19.57 -8.69 6.22
N LEU A 49 -20.21 -9.77 5.76
CA LEU A 49 -21.59 -10.09 6.12
C LEU A 49 -21.78 -10.35 7.63
N ILE A 50 -20.81 -11.00 8.29
CA ILE A 50 -20.83 -11.19 9.74
C ILE A 50 -20.72 -9.83 10.46
N ALA A 51 -19.84 -8.94 9.99
CA ALA A 51 -19.70 -7.59 10.53
C ALA A 51 -21.00 -6.77 10.37
N ASP A 52 -21.67 -6.92 9.23
CA ASP A 52 -22.99 -6.33 8.94
C ASP A 52 -24.18 -7.05 9.61
N LYS A 53 -23.91 -8.01 10.52
CA LYS A 53 -24.93 -8.78 11.26
C LYS A 53 -25.86 -9.63 10.38
N ARG A 54 -25.36 -10.11 9.25
CA ARG A 54 -26.05 -11.01 8.29
C ARG A 54 -25.31 -12.36 8.14
N PRO A 55 -25.08 -13.12 9.23
CA PRO A 55 -24.23 -14.32 9.18
C PRO A 55 -24.79 -15.47 8.33
N ASP A 56 -26.11 -15.50 8.12
CA ASP A 56 -26.81 -16.59 7.42
C ASP A 56 -26.90 -16.38 5.89
N VAL A 57 -26.50 -15.21 5.39
CA VAL A 57 -26.50 -14.91 3.94
C VAL A 57 -25.34 -15.64 3.28
N ASP A 58 -25.61 -16.28 2.14
CA ASP A 58 -24.59 -16.92 1.33
C ASP A 58 -23.64 -15.86 0.72
N PRO A 59 -22.32 -15.91 1.00
CA PRO A 59 -21.36 -14.99 0.40
C PRO A 59 -21.32 -15.01 -1.15
N ALA A 60 -21.77 -16.10 -1.77
CA ALA A 60 -21.86 -16.20 -3.22
C ALA A 60 -23.08 -15.47 -3.80
N SER A 61 -24.11 -15.16 -3.00
CA SER A 61 -25.34 -14.54 -3.48
C SER A 61 -25.26 -13.01 -3.60
N ILE A 62 -24.29 -12.38 -2.96
CA ILE A 62 -24.10 -10.92 -3.02
C ILE A 62 -23.29 -10.51 -4.26
N CYS A 63 -23.65 -9.40 -4.89
CA CYS A 63 -22.89 -8.86 -6.04
C CYS A 63 -21.66 -8.07 -5.58
N ILE A 64 -20.77 -7.71 -6.51
CA ILE A 64 -19.57 -6.91 -6.22
C ILE A 64 -19.95 -5.53 -5.67
N ASP A 65 -21.00 -4.91 -6.21
CA ASP A 65 -21.45 -3.58 -5.76
C ASP A 65 -21.93 -3.61 -4.30
N GLU A 66 -22.68 -4.64 -3.90
CA GLU A 66 -23.08 -4.85 -2.51
C GLU A 66 -21.88 -5.11 -1.61
N ALA A 67 -20.94 -5.97 -2.04
CA ALA A 67 -19.72 -6.22 -1.28
C ALA A 67 -18.86 -4.96 -1.11
N GLN A 68 -18.82 -4.09 -2.11
CA GLN A 68 -18.10 -2.81 -2.05
C GLN A 68 -18.79 -1.82 -1.10
N GLN A 69 -20.13 -1.75 -1.09
CA GLN A 69 -20.87 -0.91 -0.13
C GLN A 69 -20.59 -1.33 1.31
N LEU A 70 -20.48 -2.63 1.59
CA LEU A 70 -20.10 -3.13 2.92
C LEU A 70 -18.71 -2.66 3.37
N ILE A 71 -17.77 -2.47 2.44
CA ILE A 71 -16.45 -1.91 2.74
C ILE A 71 -16.53 -0.40 2.99
N GLU A 72 -17.25 0.34 2.15
CA GLU A 72 -17.34 1.80 2.21
C GLU A 72 -18.04 2.29 3.49
N ILE A 73 -19.01 1.53 4.01
CA ILE A 73 -19.68 1.82 5.29
C ILE A 73 -18.71 1.72 6.47
N GLU A 74 -17.75 0.79 6.42
CA GLU A 74 -16.79 0.54 7.51
C GLU A 74 -15.45 1.29 7.37
N THR A 75 -15.18 1.90 6.22
CA THR A 75 -13.87 2.51 5.93
C THR A 75 -13.96 3.98 5.58
N HIS A 76 -13.56 4.84 6.51
CA HIS A 76 -13.47 6.30 6.26
C HIS A 76 -12.30 6.73 5.36
N THR A 77 -11.66 5.84 4.59
CA THR A 77 -10.47 6.21 3.82
C THR A 77 -10.17 5.26 2.65
N CYS A 78 -10.93 5.43 1.57
CA CYS A 78 -10.47 5.07 0.22
C CYS A 78 -10.23 6.37 -0.56
N VAL A 79 -9.11 7.05 -0.29
CA VAL A 79 -8.69 8.21 -1.10
C VAL A 79 -8.09 7.67 -2.40
N ALA A 80 -8.95 7.31 -3.35
CA ALA A 80 -8.55 7.30 -4.74
C ALA A 80 -8.25 8.76 -5.12
N LEU A 81 -7.03 9.04 -5.59
CA LEU A 81 -6.71 10.35 -6.15
C LEU A 81 -7.03 10.31 -7.64
N PRO A 82 -7.91 11.18 -8.15
CA PRO A 82 -8.25 11.17 -9.57
C PRO A 82 -7.04 11.57 -10.41
N HIS A 83 -6.79 10.83 -11.49
CA HIS A 83 -5.81 11.22 -12.50
C HIS A 83 -6.28 12.48 -13.21
N LYS A 84 -5.33 13.40 -13.49
CA LYS A 84 -5.63 14.61 -14.26
C LYS A 84 -5.91 14.22 -15.73
N PRO A 85 -6.90 14.84 -16.41
CA PRO A 85 -7.10 14.65 -17.84
C PRO A 85 -5.93 15.22 -18.62
N ILE A 86 -5.45 14.48 -19.63
CA ILE A 86 -4.29 14.87 -20.44
C ILE A 86 -4.57 14.52 -21.90
N CYS A 87 -4.48 15.51 -22.80
CA CYS A 87 -4.82 15.34 -24.22
C CYS A 87 -3.85 14.46 -25.00
N GLN A 88 -2.60 14.32 -24.55
CA GLN A 88 -1.54 13.57 -25.22
C GLN A 88 -0.54 13.00 -24.21
N THR A 89 0.00 11.82 -24.49
CA THR A 89 1.04 11.20 -23.67
C THR A 89 2.29 12.09 -23.59
N LYS A 90 2.80 12.29 -22.37
CA LYS A 90 3.98 13.12 -22.09
C LYS A 90 5.03 12.34 -21.31
N ILE A 91 6.29 12.57 -21.66
CA ILE A 91 7.44 12.09 -20.89
C ILE A 91 7.88 13.25 -19.99
N ILE A 92 8.01 12.98 -18.70
CA ILE A 92 8.47 13.91 -17.68
C ILE A 92 9.97 13.71 -17.48
N GLU A 93 10.72 14.80 -17.43
CA GLU A 93 12.16 14.78 -17.14
C GLU A 93 12.42 14.56 -15.66
N GLU A 94 13.45 13.76 -15.35
CA GLU A 94 13.81 13.34 -13.99
C GLU A 94 14.06 14.51 -13.02
N ASN A 95 14.72 15.57 -13.50
CA ASN A 95 15.09 16.73 -12.69
C ASN A 95 13.95 17.77 -12.54
N SER A 96 12.80 17.52 -13.16
CA SER A 96 11.67 18.45 -13.07
C SER A 96 10.99 18.35 -11.71
N THR A 97 10.44 19.46 -11.23
CA THR A 97 9.54 19.47 -10.07
C THR A 97 8.32 18.56 -10.29
N ASP A 98 7.91 18.41 -11.55
CA ASP A 98 6.76 17.61 -11.96
C ASP A 98 7.01 16.11 -11.73
N PHE A 99 8.24 15.63 -11.89
CA PHE A 99 8.60 14.24 -11.59
C PHE A 99 8.40 13.89 -10.11
N LEU A 100 8.83 14.78 -9.22
CA LEU A 100 8.64 14.63 -7.77
C LEU A 100 7.16 14.74 -7.39
N GLN A 101 6.44 15.71 -7.96
CA GLN A 101 5.00 15.88 -7.71
C GLN A 101 4.18 14.68 -8.23
N ASN A 102 4.62 14.02 -9.30
CA ASN A 102 3.95 12.84 -9.87
C ASN A 102 4.39 11.52 -9.21
N GLY A 103 5.05 11.59 -8.04
CA GLY A 103 5.47 10.43 -7.28
C GLY A 103 6.50 9.55 -8.00
N GLY A 104 7.35 10.15 -8.85
CA GLY A 104 8.39 9.45 -9.62
C GLY A 104 7.91 8.83 -10.93
N ARG A 105 6.67 9.11 -11.37
CA ARG A 105 6.19 8.70 -12.69
C ARG A 105 6.80 9.58 -13.77
N PHE A 106 7.57 8.98 -14.68
CA PHE A 106 8.19 9.69 -15.81
C PHE A 106 7.32 9.70 -17.08
N CYS A 107 6.19 9.00 -17.09
CA CYS A 107 5.30 8.91 -18.25
C CYS A 107 3.86 9.14 -17.81
N GLU A 108 3.24 10.15 -18.38
CA GLU A 108 1.81 10.43 -18.23
C GLU A 108 1.10 10.04 -19.51
N LEU A 109 0.21 9.05 -19.43
CA LEU A 109 -0.56 8.60 -20.59
C LEU A 109 -1.69 9.59 -20.91
N LYS A 110 -2.00 9.72 -22.19
CA LYS A 110 -3.22 10.39 -22.66
C LYS A 110 -4.43 9.82 -21.91
N ARG A 111 -5.28 10.72 -21.39
CA ARG A 111 -6.43 10.36 -20.57
C ARG A 111 -7.57 11.36 -20.74
N ALA A 112 -8.78 10.87 -20.96
CA ALA A 112 -10.00 11.66 -20.98
C ALA A 112 -10.57 11.88 -19.57
N ALA A 113 -11.45 12.87 -19.41
CA ALA A 113 -12.00 13.23 -18.10
C ALA A 113 -12.80 12.10 -17.43
N HIS A 114 -13.45 11.22 -18.20
CA HIS A 114 -14.20 10.07 -17.69
C HIS A 114 -13.28 8.93 -17.23
N GLU A 115 -12.02 8.91 -17.67
CA GLU A 115 -11.03 7.88 -17.31
C GLU A 115 -10.25 8.25 -16.05
N LYS A 116 -10.59 9.35 -15.35
CA LYS A 116 -9.83 9.85 -14.19
C LYS A 116 -9.68 8.83 -13.04
N TRP A 117 -10.55 7.83 -12.97
CA TRP A 117 -10.54 6.78 -11.93
C TRP A 117 -9.95 5.46 -12.40
N VAL A 118 -9.52 5.37 -13.65
CA VAL A 118 -9.03 4.13 -14.26
C VAL A 118 -7.52 4.08 -14.10
N ASN A 119 -6.97 3.10 -13.41
CA ASN A 119 -5.51 2.92 -13.38
C ASN A 119 -4.99 2.44 -14.74
N ASN A 120 -3.67 2.49 -14.94
CA ASN A 120 -3.09 1.93 -16.15
C ASN A 120 -3.21 0.39 -16.10
N TYR A 121 -3.86 -0.19 -17.11
CA TYR A 121 -4.10 -1.63 -17.18
C TYR A 121 -3.69 -2.17 -18.56
N TYR A 122 -3.52 -3.49 -18.61
CA TYR A 122 -3.32 -4.25 -19.84
C TYR A 122 -4.52 -5.18 -19.99
N LEU A 123 -5.21 -5.12 -21.12
CA LEU A 123 -6.53 -5.70 -21.29
C LEU A 123 -6.55 -7.21 -21.04
N GLU A 124 -5.56 -7.92 -21.56
CA GLU A 124 -5.45 -9.36 -21.45
C GLU A 124 -5.13 -9.76 -20.00
N ILE A 125 -4.24 -9.04 -19.32
CA ILE A 125 -4.00 -9.28 -17.89
C ILE A 125 -5.28 -8.99 -17.09
N LEU A 126 -6.06 -7.97 -17.44
CA LEU A 126 -7.31 -7.66 -16.74
C LEU A 126 -8.33 -8.79 -16.87
N GLN A 127 -8.43 -9.41 -18.05
CA GLN A 127 -9.30 -10.57 -18.26
C GLN A 127 -8.90 -11.78 -17.44
N PHE A 128 -7.61 -12.00 -17.20
CA PHE A 128 -7.11 -13.13 -16.39
C PHE A 128 -7.07 -12.83 -14.89
N TRP A 129 -6.68 -11.62 -14.51
CA TRP A 129 -6.50 -11.21 -13.11
C TRP A 129 -7.82 -10.82 -12.46
N ASP A 130 -8.76 -10.29 -13.25
CA ASP A 130 -10.07 -9.80 -12.79
C ASP A 130 -9.91 -8.87 -11.56
N GLY A 131 -8.97 -7.94 -11.59
CA GLY A 131 -8.63 -7.12 -10.42
C GLY A 131 -7.95 -5.82 -10.81
N ASN A 132 -7.92 -4.88 -9.87
CA ASN A 132 -7.26 -3.61 -10.10
C ASN A 132 -5.75 -3.81 -10.30
N MET A 133 -5.18 -3.05 -11.23
CA MET A 133 -3.76 -3.09 -11.53
C MET A 133 -3.24 -1.69 -11.84
N ASP A 134 -1.94 -1.51 -11.68
CA ASP A 134 -1.25 -0.27 -12.06
C ASP A 134 0.04 -0.66 -12.77
N ILE A 135 0.03 -0.56 -14.11
CA ILE A 135 1.15 -0.88 -14.98
C ILE A 135 1.84 0.42 -15.40
N GLN A 136 3.15 0.47 -15.18
CA GLN A 136 3.95 1.63 -15.52
C GLN A 136 5.26 1.19 -16.17
N PRO A 137 5.72 1.90 -17.22
CA PRO A 137 7.09 1.72 -17.66
C PRO A 137 8.03 2.19 -16.53
N CYS A 138 9.20 1.57 -16.44
CA CYS A 138 10.26 1.95 -15.52
C CYS A 138 11.48 2.42 -16.32
N ARG A 139 12.00 3.60 -15.93
CA ARG A 139 13.21 4.18 -16.53
C ARG A 139 14.32 4.37 -15.51
N PHE A 140 13.96 4.62 -14.25
CA PHE A 140 14.89 4.94 -13.17
C PHE A 140 14.69 3.97 -12.00
N ASN A 141 15.80 3.50 -11.42
CA ASN A 141 15.77 2.52 -10.32
C ASN A 141 15.22 3.14 -9.04
N GLU A 142 15.51 4.41 -8.83
CA GLU A 142 15.08 5.24 -7.72
C GLU A 142 13.56 5.44 -7.74
N ALA A 143 12.96 5.66 -8.91
CA ALA A 143 11.51 5.76 -9.08
C ALA A 143 10.80 4.48 -8.64
N LEU A 144 11.33 3.32 -9.04
CA LEU A 144 10.79 2.03 -8.66
C LEU A 144 10.90 1.79 -7.15
N ALA A 145 12.07 2.03 -6.56
CA ALA A 145 12.28 1.89 -5.12
C ALA A 145 11.36 2.82 -4.33
N HIS A 146 11.15 4.06 -4.81
CA HIS A 146 10.23 5.00 -4.19
C HIS A 146 8.78 4.51 -4.29
N TYR A 147 8.34 4.01 -5.45
CA TYR A 147 7.00 3.46 -5.61
C TYR A 147 6.76 2.25 -4.68
N VAL A 148 7.69 1.29 -4.64
CA VAL A 148 7.60 0.12 -3.75
C VAL A 148 7.54 0.57 -2.29
N THR A 149 8.42 1.50 -1.89
CA THR A 149 8.45 2.03 -0.53
C THR A 149 7.13 2.71 -0.18
N LYS A 150 6.58 3.55 -1.07
CA LYS A 150 5.28 4.21 -0.92
C LYS A 150 4.15 3.20 -0.72
N TYR A 151 4.17 2.08 -1.45
CA TYR A 151 3.14 1.04 -1.30
C TYR A 151 3.25 0.28 0.01
N ILE A 152 4.47 -0.02 0.46
CA ILE A 152 4.70 -0.67 1.76
C ILE A 152 4.34 0.28 2.91
N SER A 153 4.62 1.57 2.76
CA SER A 153 4.33 2.61 3.77
C SER A 153 2.92 3.18 3.70
N LYS A 154 2.09 2.79 2.71
CA LYS A 154 0.69 3.24 2.52
C LYS A 154 -0.23 3.01 3.75
N VAL A 155 0.26 2.25 4.72
CA VAL A 155 -0.39 1.92 5.99
C VAL A 155 -0.29 3.03 7.03
N GLU A 156 0.61 3.99 6.87
CA GLU A 156 0.87 5.03 7.85
C GLU A 156 0.41 6.35 7.25
N SER A 157 -0.66 6.93 7.80
CA SER A 157 -1.05 8.29 7.43
C SER A 157 0.15 9.20 7.64
N GLU A 158 0.57 9.92 6.58
CA GLU A 158 1.76 10.78 6.62
C GLU A 158 1.70 11.82 7.75
N ASN A 159 0.50 12.08 8.27
CA ASN A 159 0.29 12.90 9.45
C ASN A 159 -0.34 12.06 10.56
N LEU A 160 0.40 11.84 11.65
CA LEU A 160 -0.24 11.68 12.95
C LEU A 160 -0.95 13.01 13.19
N ASN A 161 -2.30 13.02 13.20
CA ASN A 161 -3.06 14.23 13.49
C ASN A 161 -2.49 14.91 14.73
N ASP A 162 -2.41 16.25 14.75
CA ASP A 162 -1.84 17.02 15.86
C ASP A 162 -2.44 16.62 17.23
N GLY A 163 -3.71 16.20 17.25
CA GLY A 163 -4.38 15.67 18.43
C GLY A 163 -3.74 14.38 18.99
N VAL A 164 -3.19 13.51 18.15
CA VAL A 164 -2.47 12.28 18.56
C VAL A 164 -1.12 12.64 19.17
N ILE A 165 -0.40 13.59 18.56
CA ILE A 165 0.87 14.09 19.08
C ILE A 165 0.66 14.72 20.47
N GLN A 166 -0.37 15.56 20.61
CA GLN A 166 -0.72 16.17 21.90
C GLN A 166 -1.14 15.12 22.95
N ALA A 167 -1.92 14.11 22.58
CA ALA A 167 -2.31 13.03 23.48
C ALA A 167 -1.10 12.20 23.96
N ILE A 168 -0.16 11.89 23.06
CA ILE A 168 1.09 11.19 23.40
C ILE A 168 1.93 12.04 24.36
N ASN A 169 2.04 13.35 24.12
CA ASN A 169 2.79 14.26 25.01
C ASN A 169 2.18 14.33 26.41
N ARG A 170 0.84 14.33 26.54
CA ARG A 170 0.16 14.25 27.84
C ARG A 170 0.48 12.95 28.57
N ILE A 171 0.41 11.81 27.89
CA ILE A 171 0.73 10.49 28.48
C ILE A 171 2.19 10.44 28.97
N ARG A 172 3.13 11.08 28.26
CA ARG A 172 4.54 11.15 28.68
C ARG A 172 4.71 11.90 30.01
N GLN A 173 3.90 12.93 30.24
CA GLN A 173 3.95 13.79 31.43
C GLN A 173 3.21 13.19 32.65
N GLU A 174 2.39 12.15 32.47
CA GLU A 174 1.71 11.48 33.59
C GLU A 174 2.72 10.86 34.58
N GLU A 175 2.46 10.89 35.88
CA GLU A 175 3.22 10.09 36.85
C GLU A 175 2.72 8.64 36.83
N SER A 176 3.36 7.82 36.01
CA SER A 176 3.10 6.37 35.89
C SER A 176 4.35 5.65 35.40
N ASP A 177 4.37 4.33 35.54
CA ASP A 177 5.47 3.50 35.06
C ASP A 177 5.60 3.56 33.52
N ILE A 178 6.83 3.40 33.03
CA ILE A 178 7.16 3.46 31.60
C ILE A 178 6.37 2.44 30.78
N GLN A 179 6.12 1.23 31.30
CA GLN A 179 5.32 0.24 30.58
C GLN A 179 3.88 0.70 30.40
N GLN A 180 3.28 1.32 31.42
CA GLN A 180 1.91 1.83 31.34
C GLN A 180 1.82 2.99 30.34
N LYS A 181 2.81 3.88 30.33
CA LYS A 181 2.90 4.97 29.33
C LYS A 181 3.01 4.41 27.91
N LEU A 182 3.91 3.44 27.69
CA LEU A 182 4.07 2.78 26.40
C LEU A 182 2.78 2.09 25.96
N PHE A 183 2.11 1.37 26.86
CA PHE A 183 0.85 0.71 26.57
C PHE A 183 -0.24 1.72 26.18
N LYS A 184 -0.40 2.82 26.94
CA LYS A 184 -1.37 3.88 26.62
C LYS A 184 -1.07 4.55 25.27
N ILE A 185 0.20 4.81 24.96
CA ILE A 185 0.63 5.33 23.66
C ILE A 185 0.28 4.35 22.53
N CYS A 186 0.60 3.07 22.69
CA CYS A 186 0.26 2.03 21.72
C CYS A 186 -1.25 1.94 21.49
N MET A 187 -2.06 1.93 22.56
CA MET A 187 -3.52 1.90 22.45
C MET A 187 -4.07 3.16 21.78
N ARG A 188 -3.48 4.33 22.02
CA ARG A 188 -3.89 5.56 21.34
C ARG A 188 -3.56 5.52 19.85
N LEU A 189 -2.35 5.11 19.49
CA LEU A 189 -1.94 4.95 18.10
C LEU A 189 -2.84 3.93 17.38
N LEU A 190 -3.13 2.78 18.00
CA LEU A 190 -4.03 1.77 17.44
C LEU A 190 -5.45 2.28 17.17
N LYS A 191 -5.99 3.16 18.02
CA LYS A 191 -7.32 3.76 17.84
C LYS A 191 -7.38 4.76 16.67
N GLU A 192 -6.27 5.40 16.36
CA GLU A 192 -6.20 6.45 15.33
C GLU A 192 -5.79 5.89 13.97
N LEU A 193 -5.26 4.66 13.95
CA LEU A 193 -4.96 3.95 12.72
C LEU A 193 -6.26 3.60 11.98
N GLN A 194 -6.57 4.41 10.97
CA GLN A 194 -7.57 4.04 9.97
C GLN A 194 -7.03 2.85 9.14
N VAL A 195 -7.82 1.79 9.09
CA VAL A 195 -7.50 0.59 8.31
C VAL A 195 -8.70 0.23 7.45
N SER A 196 -8.46 -0.28 6.24
CA SER A 196 -9.54 -0.80 5.42
C SER A 196 -10.20 -2.01 6.08
N ALA A 197 -11.47 -2.28 5.80
CA ALA A 197 -12.23 -3.42 6.30
C ALA A 197 -11.49 -4.73 5.96
N CYS A 198 -10.99 -4.85 4.73
CA CYS A 198 -10.19 -6.00 4.33
C CYS A 198 -8.94 -6.19 5.19
N LYS A 199 -8.24 -5.11 5.54
CA LYS A 199 -7.07 -5.14 6.42
C LYS A 199 -7.45 -5.46 7.86
N TYR A 200 -8.61 -4.99 8.32
CA TYR A 200 -9.15 -5.31 9.63
C TYR A 200 -9.47 -6.80 9.75
N VAL A 201 -10.19 -7.36 8.78
CA VAL A 201 -10.44 -8.82 8.64
C VAL A 201 -9.11 -9.58 8.64
N TYR A 202 -8.14 -9.15 7.83
CA TYR A 202 -6.81 -9.77 7.81
C TYR A 202 -6.11 -9.75 9.17
N ARG A 203 -6.23 -8.65 9.93
CA ARG A 203 -5.64 -8.54 11.26
C ARG A 203 -6.34 -9.41 12.31
N LEU A 204 -7.66 -9.55 12.23
CA LEU A 204 -8.43 -10.36 13.18
C LEU A 204 -8.24 -11.86 12.96
N PHE A 205 -8.28 -12.31 11.71
CA PHE A 205 -8.24 -13.74 11.39
C PHE A 205 -6.81 -14.29 11.23
N HIS A 206 -5.80 -13.41 11.23
CA HIS A 206 -4.39 -13.76 11.08
C HIS A 206 -4.08 -14.76 9.94
N PRO A 207 -4.63 -14.59 8.72
CA PRO A 207 -4.25 -15.46 7.62
C PRO A 207 -2.76 -15.23 7.26
N PRO A 208 -2.06 -16.25 6.70
CA PRO A 208 -0.66 -16.13 6.35
C PRO A 208 -0.40 -14.94 5.40
N LEU A 209 0.44 -13.97 5.80
CA LEU A 209 0.75 -12.77 4.99
C LEU A 209 1.47 -13.07 3.66
N ARG A 210 2.00 -14.28 3.53
CA ARG A 210 2.71 -14.74 2.35
C ARG A 210 2.46 -16.23 2.18
N SER A 211 2.14 -16.62 0.96
CA SER A 211 2.23 -17.98 0.47
C SER A 211 3.03 -17.98 -0.82
N GLY A 212 3.67 -19.09 -1.15
CA GLY A 212 4.43 -19.21 -2.38
C GLY A 212 4.62 -20.67 -2.76
N SER A 213 4.37 -20.98 -4.03
CA SER A 213 4.63 -22.30 -4.60
C SER A 213 6.12 -22.57 -4.83
N ARG A 214 6.97 -21.54 -4.74
CA ARG A 214 8.42 -21.60 -4.95
C ARG A 214 9.20 -21.09 -3.74
N LYS A 215 10.39 -21.66 -3.55
CA LYS A 215 11.32 -21.30 -2.47
C LYS A 215 11.78 -19.84 -2.65
N CYS A 216 11.83 -19.10 -1.54
CA CYS A 216 12.46 -17.77 -1.52
C CYS A 216 13.96 -17.92 -1.77
N ILE A 217 14.51 -17.16 -2.71
CA ILE A 217 15.94 -17.10 -2.99
C ILE A 217 16.44 -15.75 -2.49
N PHE A 218 17.42 -15.78 -1.60
CA PHE A 218 18.13 -14.56 -1.21
C PHE A 218 19.10 -14.19 -2.33
N LEU A 219 18.98 -12.97 -2.86
CA LEU A 219 19.99 -12.43 -3.74
C LEU A 219 21.06 -11.76 -2.87
N ASN A 220 22.34 -12.05 -3.11
CA ASN A 220 23.41 -11.32 -2.43
C ASN A 220 23.64 -9.97 -3.14
N ALA A 221 23.26 -8.87 -2.50
CA ALA A 221 23.48 -7.50 -3.00
C ALA A 221 24.88 -6.95 -2.70
N GLN A 222 25.77 -7.72 -2.08
CA GLN A 222 27.14 -7.29 -1.87
C GLN A 222 27.83 -7.01 -3.22
N LEU A 223 28.85 -6.15 -3.17
CA LEU A 223 29.69 -5.85 -4.32
C LEU A 223 30.28 -7.16 -4.88
N PRO A 224 30.61 -7.23 -6.19
CA PRO A 224 31.16 -8.44 -6.80
C PRO A 224 32.33 -9.05 -6.00
N ASP A 225 33.15 -8.21 -5.39
CA ASP A 225 34.35 -8.56 -4.63
C ASP A 225 34.04 -9.12 -3.22
N GLN A 226 32.78 -9.05 -2.81
CA GLN A 226 32.27 -9.43 -1.50
C GLN A 226 31.15 -10.48 -1.57
N ARG A 227 30.87 -11.04 -2.76
CA ARG A 227 29.76 -11.98 -2.98
C ARG A 227 30.07 -13.42 -2.62
#